data_AF-A0A7C5SZJ9-F1
#
_entry.id   AF-A0A7C5SZJ9-F1
#
_cell.length_a   1.000
_cell.length_b   1.000
_cell.length_c   1.000
_cell.angle_alpha   90.00
_cell.angle_beta   90.00
_cell.angle_gamma   90.00
#
_symmetry.space_group_name_H-M   'P 1'
#
loop_
_entity.id
_entity.type
_entity.pdbx_description
1 polymer ?
#
loop_
_entity_poly.entity_id
_entity_poly.type
_entity_poly.pdbx_seq_one_letter_code
_entity_poly.pdbx_strand_id
1 'polypeptide(L)'
;MSDKVKVTIIGMENSYYVKTLKEWFVEIRDILEENLGKQVEFKVEDSDTEIPIILVNGKEVFEGLPDNEGTLIEIILSNAKRDP
;
A
#
# COMPACT_ATOMS: atom_id res chain seq x y z
N MET A 1 -11.12 11.71 -13.25
CA MET A 1 -10.76 10.81 -12.15
C MET A 1 -9.81 9.78 -12.69
N SER A 2 -8.69 9.50 -12.04
CA SER A 2 -7.84 8.38 -12.45
C SER A 2 -8.57 7.07 -12.16
N ASP A 3 -8.63 6.18 -13.15
CA ASP A 3 -9.23 4.84 -13.05
C ASP A 3 -8.39 3.86 -12.21
N LYS A 4 -7.41 4.38 -11.45
CA LYS A 4 -6.42 3.60 -10.71
C LYS A 4 -6.18 4.17 -9.33
N VAL A 5 -5.99 3.29 -8.36
CA VAL A 5 -5.50 3.62 -7.01
C VAL A 5 -4.02 3.30 -6.97
N LYS A 6 -3.19 4.28 -6.60
CA LYS A 6 -1.75 4.09 -6.48
C LYS A 6 -1.39 3.80 -5.04
N VAL A 7 -0.70 2.69 -4.80
CA VAL A 7 -0.11 2.39 -3.50
C VAL A 7 1.40 2.35 -3.61
N THR A 8 2.06 3.13 -2.76
CA THR A 8 3.53 3.27 -2.74
C THR A 8 4.04 2.89 -1.37
N ILE A 9 5.09 2.07 -1.34
CA ILE A 9 5.88 1.84 -0.12
C ILE A 9 7.17 2.61 -0.27
N ILE A 10 7.46 3.50 0.67
CA ILE A 10 8.77 4.14 0.81
C ILE A 10 9.53 3.41 1.90
N GLY A 11 10.72 2.91 1.60
CA GLY A 11 11.58 2.26 2.59
C GLY A 11 12.68 1.45 1.93
N MET A 12 13.61 0.96 2.74
CA MET A 12 14.75 0.19 2.24
C MET A 12 14.29 -1.09 1.55
N GLU A 13 14.50 -1.19 0.24
CA GLU A 13 13.90 -2.25 -0.59
C GLU A 13 14.32 -3.66 -0.15
N ASN A 14 15.52 -3.79 0.41
CA ASN A 14 16.06 -5.06 0.89
C ASN A 14 15.66 -5.42 2.33
N SER A 15 14.95 -4.54 3.04
CA SER A 15 14.51 -4.77 4.42
C SER A 15 13.47 -5.89 4.52
N TYR A 16 13.37 -6.49 5.70
CA TYR A 16 12.32 -7.45 6.01
C TYR A 16 10.93 -6.82 5.83
N TYR A 17 10.71 -5.60 6.35
CA TYR A 17 9.41 -4.95 6.32
C TYR A 17 8.91 -4.68 4.90
N VAL A 18 9.77 -4.14 4.02
CA VAL A 18 9.39 -3.87 2.63
C VAL A 18 9.12 -5.19 1.88
N LYS A 19 9.90 -6.25 2.13
CA LYS A 19 9.65 -7.57 1.54
C LYS A 19 8.30 -8.15 1.98
N THR A 20 8.00 -8.14 3.28
CA THR A 20 6.71 -8.61 3.80
C THR A 20 5.55 -7.82 3.21
N LEU A 21 5.64 -6.49 3.16
CA LEU A 21 4.61 -5.67 2.53
C LEU A 21 4.45 -5.99 1.04
N LYS A 22 5.55 -6.19 0.27
CA LYS A 22 5.48 -6.58 -1.15
C LYS A 22 4.73 -7.91 -1.33
N GLU A 23 5.03 -8.90 -0.48
CA GLU A 23 4.36 -10.22 -0.50
C GLU A 23 2.87 -10.06 -0.21
N TRP A 24 2.52 -9.38 0.88
CA TRP A 24 1.13 -9.10 1.23
C TRP A 24 0.39 -8.36 0.13
N PHE A 25 1.03 -7.38 -0.52
CA PHE A 25 0.41 -6.66 -1.64
C PHE A 25 0.04 -7.57 -2.80
N VAL A 26 0.87 -8.56 -3.13
CA VAL A 26 0.56 -9.53 -4.18
C VAL A 26 -0.67 -10.36 -3.81
N GLU A 27 -0.79 -10.75 -2.55
CA GLU A 27 -1.90 -11.56 -2.05
C GLU A 27 -3.22 -10.79 -1.99
N ILE A 28 -3.20 -9.54 -1.54
CA ILE A 28 -4.42 -8.75 -1.32
C ILE A 28 -4.87 -7.95 -2.55
N ARG A 29 -4.07 -7.91 -3.63
CA ARG A 29 -4.35 -7.04 -4.79
C ARG A 29 -5.73 -7.26 -5.36
N ASP A 30 -6.11 -8.50 -5.63
CA ASP A 30 -7.39 -8.84 -6.25
C ASP A 30 -8.57 -8.40 -5.34
N ILE A 31 -8.42 -8.57 -4.02
CA ILE A 31 -9.40 -8.14 -3.02
C ILE A 31 -9.58 -6.61 -3.06
N LEU A 32 -8.48 -5.87 -3.16
CA LEU A 32 -8.52 -4.41 -3.25
C LEU A 32 -9.19 -3.94 -4.54
N GLU A 33 -8.81 -4.51 -5.69
CA GLU A 33 -9.37 -4.16 -6.99
C GLU A 33 -10.88 -4.46 -7.06
N GLU A 34 -11.33 -5.59 -6.51
CA GLU A 34 -12.75 -5.95 -6.40
C GLU A 34 -13.52 -4.94 -5.53
N ASN A 35 -13.00 -4.59 -4.36
CA ASN A 35 -13.66 -3.68 -3.42
C ASN A 35 -13.68 -2.21 -3.90
N LEU A 36 -12.72 -1.82 -4.75
CA LEU A 36 -12.59 -0.46 -5.26
C LEU A 36 -13.25 -0.28 -6.63
N GLY A 37 -13.46 -1.36 -7.38
CA GLY A 37 -13.88 -1.31 -8.79
C GLY A 37 -12.86 -0.58 -9.67
N LYS A 38 -11.58 -0.57 -9.27
CA LYS A 38 -10.48 0.16 -9.92
C LYS A 38 -9.22 -0.70 -9.88
N GLN A 39 -8.34 -0.52 -10.86
CA GLN A 39 -7.03 -1.16 -10.81
C GLN A 39 -6.18 -0.58 -9.67
N VAL A 40 -5.37 -1.42 -9.04
CA VAL A 40 -4.43 -1.02 -8.00
C VAL A 40 -3.02 -1.11 -8.58
N GLU A 41 -2.35 0.02 -8.64
CA GLU A 41 -0.96 0.12 -9.06
C GLU A 41 -0.07 0.13 -7.81
N PHE A 42 0.90 -0.78 -7.76
CA PHE A 42 1.82 -0.92 -6.65
C PHE A 42 3.24 -0.57 -7.07
N LYS A 43 3.93 0.23 -6.27
CA LYS A 43 5.36 0.52 -6.44
C LYS A 43 6.08 0.60 -5.11
N VAL A 44 7.38 0.36 -5.16
CA VAL A 44 8.31 0.59 -4.05
C VAL A 44 9.25 1.71 -4.46
N GLU A 45 9.43 2.67 -3.57
CA GLU A 45 10.45 3.71 -3.68
C GLU A 45 11.54 3.40 -2.65
N ASP A 46 12.72 3.05 -3.14
CA ASP A 46 13.87 2.76 -2.29
C ASP A 46 14.31 4.03 -1.54
N SER A 47 14.56 3.87 -0.24
CA SER A 47 14.93 4.95 0.68
C SER A 47 15.73 4.37 1.84
N ASP A 48 16.53 5.19 2.50
CA ASP A 48 17.29 4.80 3.69
C ASP A 48 16.43 4.74 4.98
N THR A 49 15.10 4.86 4.85
CA THR A 49 14.18 4.80 5.98
C THR A 49 14.07 3.36 6.53
N GLU A 50 14.36 3.19 7.81
CA GLU A 50 14.29 1.91 8.52
C GLU A 50 12.83 1.42 8.69
N ILE A 51 11.91 2.35 8.97
CA ILE A 51 10.48 2.08 9.13
C ILE A 51 9.78 2.44 7.82
N PRO A 52 9.08 1.51 7.15
CA PRO A 52 8.47 1.82 5.85
C PRO A 52 7.26 2.75 5.99
N ILE A 53 7.01 3.57 4.99
CA ILE A 53 5.85 4.45 4.91
C ILE A 53 4.96 3.98 3.76
N ILE A 54 3.66 3.88 4.02
CA ILE A 54 2.66 3.49 3.02
C ILE A 54 1.90 4.74 2.58
N LEU A 55 1.87 4.97 1.27
CA LEU A 55 1.13 6.06 0.64
C LEU A 55 0.02 5.50 -0.23
N VAL A 56 -1.18 6.08 -0.13
CA VAL A 56 -2.31 5.81 -1.01
C VAL A 56 -2.62 7.09 -1.78
N ASN A 57 -2.59 7.01 -3.11
CA ASN A 57 -2.72 8.14 -4.02
C ASN A 57 -1.76 9.30 -3.68
N GLY A 58 -0.54 8.96 -3.23
CA GLY A 58 0.50 9.94 -2.87
C GLY A 58 0.32 10.58 -1.49
N LYS A 59 -0.70 10.18 -0.72
CA LYS A 59 -0.88 10.62 0.67
C LYS A 59 -0.36 9.55 1.62
N GLU A 60 0.46 9.94 2.59
CA GLU A 60 0.87 9.06 3.69
C GLU A 60 -0.34 8.65 4.55
N VAL A 61 -0.49 7.34 4.77
CA VAL A 61 -1.62 6.77 5.51
C VAL A 61 -1.19 5.89 6.67
N PHE A 62 0.04 5.40 6.66
CA PHE A 62 0.57 4.51 7.68
C PHE A 62 2.10 4.52 7.67
N GLU A 63 2.70 4.33 8.85
CA GLU A 63 4.14 4.18 9.06
C GLU A 63 4.37 2.88 9.84
N GLY A 64 5.20 1.99 9.31
CA GLY A 64 5.50 0.67 9.86
C GLY A 64 4.92 -0.50 9.07
N LEU A 65 5.04 -1.69 9.66
CA LEU A 65 4.40 -2.91 9.17
C LEU A 65 3.05 -3.08 9.88
N PRO A 66 1.91 -3.17 9.16
CA PRO A 66 0.62 -3.51 9.76
C PRO A 66 0.67 -4.89 10.43
N ASP A 67 -0.23 -5.15 11.39
CA ASP A 67 -0.22 -6.41 12.15
C ASP A 67 -0.43 -7.66 11.26
N ASN A 68 -1.17 -7.52 10.15
CA ASN A 68 -1.44 -8.56 9.16
C ASN A 68 -1.96 -7.95 7.84
N GLU A 69 -2.18 -8.80 6.84
CA GLU A 69 -2.72 -8.46 5.52
C GLU A 69 -4.09 -7.78 5.61
N GLY A 70 -4.94 -8.21 6.55
CA GLY A 70 -6.27 -7.63 6.78
C GLY A 70 -6.19 -6.17 7.22
N THR A 71 -5.30 -5.85 8.15
CA THR A 71 -5.05 -4.47 8.59
C THR A 71 -4.55 -3.61 7.41
N LEU A 72 -3.68 -4.16 6.55
CA LEU A 72 -3.21 -3.48 5.35
C LEU A 72 -4.37 -3.17 4.37
N ILE A 73 -5.29 -4.12 4.16
CA ILE A 73 -6.49 -3.91 3.34
C ILE A 73 -7.32 -2.74 3.89
N GLU A 74 -7.61 -2.73 5.19
CA GLU A 74 -8.43 -1.69 5.81
C GLU A 74 -7.81 -0.30 5.68
N ILE A 75 -6.49 -0.20 5.87
CA ILE A 75 -5.72 1.05 5.68
C ILE A 75 -5.89 1.56 4.24
N ILE A 76 -5.70 0.69 3.24
CA ILE A 76 -5.77 1.09 1.83
C ILE A 76 -7.20 1.50 1.46
N LEU A 77 -8.20 0.66 1.76
CA LEU A 77 -9.60 0.91 1.39
C LEU A 77 -10.15 2.19 2.02
N SER A 78 -9.82 2.45 3.29
CA SER A 78 -10.27 3.64 4.03
C SER A 78 -9.71 4.94 3.47
N ASN A 79 -8.57 4.88 2.78
CA ASN A 79 -7.91 6.05 2.22
C ASN A 79 -8.05 6.18 0.71
N ALA A 80 -8.33 5.09 -0.01
CA ALA A 80 -8.58 5.10 -1.45
C ALA A 80 -9.97 5.64 -1.82
N LYS A 81 -10.96 5.48 -0.92
CA LYS A 81 -12.34 6.00 -1.10
C LYS A 81 -12.49 7.48 -0.77
N ARG A 82 -11.46 8.10 -0.16
CA ARG A 82 -11.40 9.53 0.16
C ARG A 82 -10.69 10.30 -0.95
N ASP A 83 -11.22 10.24 -2.17
CA ASP A 83 -10.88 11.20 -3.21
C ASP A 83 -11.81 12.41 -2.99
N PRO A 84 -11.31 13.62 -2.67
CA PRO A 84 -12.14 14.82 -2.49
C PRO A 84 -12.90 15.23 -3.74
#